data_AF-K2DF38-F1
#
_entry.id   AF-K2DF38-F1
#
_cell.length_a   1.000
_cell.length_b   1.000
_cell.length_c   1.000
_cell.angle_alpha   90.00
_cell.angle_beta   90.00
_cell.angle_gamma   90.00
#
_symmetry.space_group_name_H-M   'P 1'
#
loop_
_entity.id
_entity.type
_entity.pdbx_description
1 polymer ?
#
loop_
_entity_poly.entity_id
_entity_poly.type
_entity_poly.pdbx_seq_one_letter_code
_entity_poly.pdbx_strand_id
1 'polypeptide(L)' 'MQKVTAEPGWKWSLHIKPVAKTENCGKNHTLYMISGKLAASMNDGKVEEFGSGDVGNIPPGHDGWTVGDEPAVWLEILN' A
#
# COMPACT_ATOMS: atom_id res chain seq x y z
N MET A 1 -7.03 -13.20 5.72
CA MET A 1 -6.55 -12.86 4.37
C MET A 1 -7.67 -12.13 3.63
N GLN A 2 -7.39 -10.94 3.11
CA GLN A 2 -8.35 -10.07 2.42
C GLN A 2 -7.82 -9.71 1.03
N LYS A 3 -8.63 -9.81 -0.01
CA LYS A 3 -8.29 -9.24 -1.32
C LYS A 3 -8.59 -7.75 -1.30
N VAL A 4 -7.62 -6.93 -1.68
CA VAL A 4 -7.75 -5.48 -1.81
C VAL A 4 -7.54 -5.09 -3.27
N THR A 5 -8.37 -4.19 -3.76
CA THR A 5 -8.22 -3.54 -5.06
C THR A 5 -8.13 -2.04 -4.80
N ALA A 6 -7.08 -1.39 -5.29
CA ALA A 6 -6.92 0.05 -5.28
C ALA A 6 -6.84 0.57 -6.72
N GLU A 7 -7.72 1.50 -7.04
CA GLU A 7 -7.82 2.10 -8.38
C GLU A 7 -6.61 3.00 -8.70
N PRO A 8 -6.31 3.24 -9.98
CA PRO A 8 -5.30 4.20 -10.39
C PRO A 8 -5.49 5.57 -9.72
N GLY A 9 -4.41 6.13 -9.18
CA GLY A 9 -4.42 7.39 -8.45
C GLY A 9 -4.82 7.28 -6.97
N TRP A 10 -5.14 6.08 -6.46
CA TRP A 10 -5.29 5.87 -5.03
C TRP A 10 -3.99 6.19 -4.29
N LYS A 11 -4.13 6.89 -3.15
CA LYS A 11 -3.05 7.25 -2.24
C LYS A 11 -3.56 7.37 -0.82
N TRP A 12 -2.89 6.73 0.14
CA TRP A 12 -3.30 6.69 1.54
C TRP A 12 -3.41 8.10 2.14
N SER A 13 -2.42 8.97 1.91
CA SER A 13 -2.43 10.34 2.41
C SER A 13 -3.58 11.21 1.87
N LEU A 14 -4.11 10.88 0.68
CA LEU A 14 -5.20 11.63 0.06
C LEU A 14 -6.57 11.08 0.48
N HIS A 15 -6.69 9.75 0.53
CA HIS A 15 -7.99 9.09 0.64
C HIS A 15 -8.30 8.58 2.05
N ILE A 16 -7.28 8.17 2.81
CA ILE A 16 -7.45 7.51 4.11
C ILE A 16 -7.07 8.43 5.27
N LYS A 17 -5.99 9.21 5.13
CA LYS A 17 -5.54 10.17 6.16
C LYS A 17 -6.65 11.07 6.73
N PRO A 18 -7.58 11.65 5.93
CA PRO A 18 -8.65 12.49 6.47
C PRO A 18 -9.55 11.77 7.49
N VAL A 19 -9.68 10.45 7.37
CA VAL A 19 -10.48 9.60 8.27
C VAL A 19 -9.62 9.04 9.39
N ALA A 20 -8.39 8.59 9.08
CA ALA A 20 -7.47 8.00 10.05
C ALA A 20 -6.95 9.01 11.09
N LYS A 21 -6.88 10.30 10.73
CA LYS A 21 -6.39 11.40 11.59
C LYS A 21 -4.98 11.15 12.16
N THR A 22 -4.16 10.40 11.41
CA THR A 22 -2.74 10.18 11.68
C THR A 22 -1.91 10.72 10.53
N GLU A 23 -0.64 11.06 10.79
CA GLU A 23 0.23 11.59 9.73
C GLU A 23 0.46 10.56 8.61
N ASN A 24 0.67 9.30 8.99
CA ASN A 24 0.93 8.14 8.12
C ASN A 24 0.13 6.92 8.59
N CYS A 25 0.13 5.85 7.79
CA CYS A 25 -0.51 4.58 8.12
C CYS A 25 0.19 3.92 9.32
N GLY A 26 -0.55 3.64 10.38
CA GLY A 26 -0.05 2.99 11.59
C GLY A 26 -0.17 1.46 11.59
N LYS A 27 -0.57 0.84 10.48
CA LYS A 27 -0.75 -0.61 10.38
C LYS A 27 0.47 -1.29 9.78
N ASN A 28 0.69 -2.54 10.16
CA ASN A 28 1.60 -3.41 9.42
C ASN A 28 0.82 -4.07 8.28
N HIS A 29 1.41 -4.09 7.09
CA HIS A 29 0.86 -4.80 5.94
C HIS A 29 1.81 -5.91 5.51
N THR A 30 1.27 -7.11 5.32
CA THR A 30 1.99 -8.22 4.72
C THR A 30 1.21 -8.63 3.50
N LEU A 31 1.77 -8.41 2.31
CA LEU A 31 1.03 -8.50 1.06
C LEU A 31 1.66 -9.46 0.07
N TYR A 32 0.80 -10.08 -0.75
CA TYR A 32 1.18 -10.72 -2.00
C TYR A 32 0.47 -10.02 -3.15
N MET A 33 1.23 -9.47 -4.10
CA MET A 33 0.71 -8.72 -5.23
C MET A 33 0.16 -9.65 -6.32
N ILE A 34 -1.13 -9.52 -6.62
CA ILE A 34 -1.79 -10.25 -7.71
C ILE A 34 -1.55 -9.56 -9.05
N SER A 35 -1.81 -8.25 -9.13
CA SER A 35 -1.69 -7.46 -10.36
C SER A 35 -1.40 -5.98 -10.07
N GLY A 36 -0.92 -5.25 -11.08
CA GLY A 36 -0.59 -3.83 -10.95
C GLY A 36 0.65 -3.59 -10.09
N LYS A 37 0.77 -2.36 -9.58
CA LYS A 37 1.90 -1.92 -8.74
C LYS A 37 1.45 -1.05 -7.58
N LEU A 38 2.05 -1.28 -6.42
CA LEU A 38 1.87 -0.48 -5.21
C LEU A 38 3.23 0.05 -4.77
N ALA A 39 3.30 1.32 -4.43
CA ALA A 39 4.47 1.92 -3.80
C ALA A 39 4.17 2.27 -2.34
N ALA A 40 5.19 2.23 -1.50
CA ALA A 40 5.14 2.69 -0.12
C ALA A 40 6.35 3.57 0.19
N SER A 41 6.11 4.72 0.84
CA SER A 41 7.16 5.58 1.39
C SER A 41 7.13 5.51 2.89
N MET A 42 8.24 5.11 3.48
CA MET A 42 8.42 4.94 4.92
C MET A 42 8.86 6.28 5.55
N ASN A 43 8.69 6.42 6.86
CA ASN A 43 9.09 7.61 7.61
C ASN A 43 10.59 7.92 7.55
N ASP A 44 11.44 6.92 7.30
CA ASP A 44 12.88 7.08 7.15
C ASP A 44 13.29 7.53 5.73
N GLY A 45 12.31 7.75 4.84
CA GLY A 45 12.53 8.16 3.47
C GLY A 45 12.78 7.01 2.49
N LYS A 46 12.83 5.75 2.97
CA LYS A 46 12.88 4.60 2.07
C LYS A 46 11.58 4.55 1.26
N VAL A 47 11.71 4.24 -0.03
CA VAL A 47 10.57 3.97 -0.91
C VAL A 47 10.75 2.58 -1.49
N GLU A 48 9.69 1.78 -1.43
CA GLU A 48 9.64 0.45 -2.05
C GLU A 48 8.46 0.38 -3.02
N GLU A 49 8.67 -0.32 -4.14
CA GLU A 49 7.63 -0.65 -5.10
C GLU A 49 7.46 -2.17 -5.14
N PHE A 50 6.20 -2.61 -5.18
CA PHE A 50 5.79 -4.00 -5.27
C PHE A 50 4.98 -4.20 -6.54
N GLY A 51 5.47 -5.06 -7.43
CA GLY A 51 4.82 -5.47 -8.66
C GLY A 51 4.16 -6.83 -8.54
N SER A 52 3.50 -7.26 -9.60
CA SER A 52 2.78 -8.54 -9.65
C SER A 52 3.72 -9.72 -9.35
N GLY A 53 3.32 -10.58 -8.42
CA GLY A 53 4.12 -11.72 -7.93
C GLY A 53 5.00 -11.42 -6.72
N ASP A 54 5.19 -10.16 -6.34
CA ASP A 54 6.01 -9.81 -5.18
C ASP A 54 5.31 -10.11 -3.86
N VAL A 55 6.11 -10.47 -2.86
CA VAL A 55 5.71 -10.51 -1.44
C VAL A 55 6.36 -9.32 -0.76
N GLY A 56 5.56 -8.53 -0.04
CA GLY A 56 6.00 -7.33 0.66
C GLY A 56 5.63 -7.34 2.13
N ASN A 57 6.47 -6.69 2.94
CA ASN A 57 6.10 -6.27 4.29
C ASN A 57 6.28 -4.76 4.38
N ILE A 58 5.20 -4.05 4.71
CA ILE A 58 5.19 -2.60 4.88
C ILE A 58 4.93 -2.32 6.37
N PRO A 59 5.97 -1.95 7.14
CA PRO A 59 5.83 -1.72 8.57
C PRO A 59 5.02 -0.43 8.85
N PRO A 60 4.47 -0.25 10.07
CA PRO A 60 3.83 0.99 10.48
C PRO A 60 4.72 2.21 10.24
N GLY A 61 4.11 3.33 9.84
CA GLY A 61 4.81 4.56 9.52
C GLY A 61 5.15 4.68 8.03
N HIS A 62 4.13 4.60 7.19
CA HIS A 62 4.27 4.79 5.74
C HIS A 62 3.06 5.49 5.11
N ASP A 63 3.29 6.08 3.94
CA ASP A 63 2.24 6.39 2.95
C ASP A 63 2.28 5.34 1.84
N GLY A 64 1.18 5.12 1.14
CA GLY A 64 1.10 4.13 0.06
C GLY A 64 0.25 4.61 -1.11
N TRP A 65 0.60 4.23 -2.34
CA TRP A 65 -0.12 4.66 -3.53
C TRP A 65 -0.02 3.65 -4.68
N THR A 66 -1.03 3.64 -5.53
CA THR A 66 -0.99 2.87 -6.80
C THR A 66 -0.04 3.53 -7.78
N VAL A 67 0.71 2.72 -8.53
CA VAL A 67 1.64 3.19 -9.56
C VAL A 67 1.14 2.79 -10.95
N GLY A 68 1.10 3.77 -11.86
CA GLY A 68 0.64 3.58 -13.23
C GLY A 68 -0.85 3.85 -13.42
N ASP A 69 -1.40 3.31 -14.50
CA ASP A 69 -2.75 3.49 -15.00
C ASP A 69 -3.65 2.26 -14.83
N GLU A 70 -3.15 1.21 -14.21
CA GLU A 70 -3.87 -0.04 -13.92
C GLU A 70 -4.13 -0.21 -12.41
N PRO A 71 -5.24 -0.85 -11.99
CA PRO A 71 -5.50 -1.13 -10.58
C PRO A 71 -4.42 -2.02 -9.95
N ALA A 72 -4.01 -1.67 -8.72
CA ALA A 72 -3.20 -2.54 -7.89
C ALA A 72 -4.11 -3.49 -7.11
N VAL A 73 -3.83 -4.79 -7.20
CA VAL A 73 -4.61 -5.83 -6.53
C VAL A 73 -3.66 -6.71 -5.72
N TRP A 74 -3.95 -6.89 -4.44
CA TRP A 74 -3.13 -7.73 -3.56
C TRP A 74 -3.98 -8.54 -2.58
N LEU A 75 -3.37 -9.59 -2.05
CA LEU A 75 -3.85 -10.29 -0.86
C LEU A 75 -3.17 -9.68 0.35
N GLU A 76 -3.93 -9.06 1.22
CA GLU A 76 -3.50 -8.65 2.55
C GLU A 76 -3.58 -9.86 3.49
N ILE A 77 -2.43 -10.23 4.04
CA ILE A 77 -2.27 -11.29 5.02
C ILE A 77 -2.31 -10.60 6.38
N LEU A 78 -3.46 -10.72 7.05
CA LEU A 78 -3.68 -10.18 8.38
C LEU A 78 -2.75 -10.90 9.37
N ASN A 79 -1.86 -10.13 9.99
CA ASN A 79 -1.13 -10.52 11.20
C ASN A 79 -1.80 -9.89 12.43
#